data_AF-A0A7R9DJ94-F1
#
_entry.id   AF-A0A7R9DJ94-F1
#
_cell.length_a   1.000
_cell.length_b   1.000
_cell.length_c   1.000
_cell.angle_alpha   90.00
_cell.angle_beta   90.00
_cell.angle_gamma   90.00
#
_symmetry.space_group_name_H-M   'P 1'
#
loop_
_entity.id
_entity.type
_entity.pdbx_description
1 polymer ?
#
loop_
_entity_poly.entity_id
_entity_poly.type
_entity_poly.pdbx_seq_one_letter_code
_entity_poly.pdbx_strand_id
1 'polypeptide(L)'
;MKYDPQMASLFTFGLACLLQAHGQKLDYIKGFHHSPLQLLEDMKQTCWTPECLEAVSAWKQALTVLPNVAAHIILSSVNQSVDPCRDFYEFSCGGWVRNNPVLPTEPHRNQFDAVTEKLDQQLREILEEEEDPNELEPVNAARLMYKTCMDTVKIEDEGLSPLVALIDQYGGWPMAQDSWKEERFHWQSVVASLTRHLGLTPVFSVYVYFDRINTSTTAIT
;
A
#
# COMPACT_ATOMS: atom_id res chain seq x y z
N MET A 1 -3.15 -1.83 12.88
CA MET A 1 -3.70 -3.21 13.06
C MET A 1 -2.49 -4.11 13.13
N LYS A 2 -2.11 -4.58 14.32
CA LYS A 2 -0.99 -5.52 14.46
C LYS A 2 -1.42 -6.88 13.93
N TYR A 3 -0.57 -7.50 13.13
CA TYR A 3 -0.67 -8.91 12.78
C TYR A 3 -0.58 -9.71 14.08
N ASP A 4 -1.66 -10.41 14.43
CA ASP A 4 -1.71 -11.29 15.59
C ASP A 4 -1.35 -12.71 15.13
N PRO A 5 -0.18 -13.25 15.49
CA PRO A 5 0.20 -14.62 15.13
C PRO A 5 -0.77 -15.68 15.67
N GLN A 6 -1.63 -15.36 16.64
CA GLN A 6 -2.71 -16.27 17.06
C GLN A 6 -3.80 -16.42 15.99
N MET A 7 -4.07 -15.38 15.17
CA MET A 7 -5.06 -15.45 14.08
C MET A 7 -4.61 -16.34 12.91
N ALA A 8 -3.31 -16.40 12.62
CA ALA A 8 -2.74 -17.32 11.63
C ALA A 8 -2.79 -18.79 12.11
N SER A 9 -2.63 -19.01 13.42
CA SER A 9 -2.85 -20.33 14.02
C SER A 9 -4.34 -20.74 13.92
N LEU A 10 -5.28 -19.81 14.12
CA LEU A 10 -6.72 -20.11 14.01
C LEU A 10 -7.19 -20.43 12.57
N PHE A 11 -6.56 -19.84 11.55
CA PHE A 11 -6.81 -20.19 10.15
C PHE A 11 -6.30 -21.58 9.77
N THR A 12 -5.12 -21.95 10.25
CA THR A 12 -4.53 -23.28 10.02
C THR A 12 -5.27 -24.38 10.81
N PHE A 13 -5.71 -24.08 12.04
CA PHE A 13 -6.59 -24.96 12.82
C PHE A 13 -8.00 -25.09 12.23
N GLY A 14 -8.58 -24.01 11.70
CA GLY A 14 -9.87 -24.05 11.00
C GLY A 14 -9.83 -24.90 9.72
N LEU A 15 -8.76 -24.80 8.93
CA LEU A 15 -8.52 -25.65 7.77
C LEU A 15 -8.27 -27.12 8.16
N ALA A 16 -7.55 -27.36 9.26
CA ALA A 16 -7.31 -28.70 9.79
C ALA A 16 -8.60 -29.36 10.33
N CYS A 17 -9.51 -28.59 10.91
CA CYS A 17 -10.81 -29.06 11.38
C CYS A 17 -11.74 -29.44 10.21
N LEU A 18 -11.70 -28.67 9.11
CA LEU A 18 -12.34 -29.04 7.84
C LEU A 18 -11.73 -30.34 7.29
N LEU A 19 -10.40 -30.47 7.28
CA LEU A 19 -9.66 -31.65 6.82
C LEU A 19 -9.86 -32.91 7.66
N GLN A 20 -10.12 -32.81 8.96
CA GLN A 20 -10.45 -33.96 9.82
C GLN A 20 -11.93 -34.38 9.71
N ALA A 21 -12.84 -33.46 9.36
CA ALA A 21 -14.22 -33.79 9.03
C ALA A 21 -14.36 -34.46 7.63
N HIS A 22 -13.33 -34.37 6.78
CA HIS A 22 -13.30 -34.84 5.38
C HIS A 22 -13.17 -36.38 5.20
N GLY A 23 -13.68 -37.17 6.16
CA GLY A 23 -13.78 -38.64 6.05
C GLY A 23 -15.09 -39.17 5.46
N GLN A 24 -16.20 -38.41 5.49
CA GLN A 24 -17.47 -38.83 4.88
C GLN A 24 -18.30 -37.65 4.36
N LYS A 25 -18.71 -37.76 3.08
CA LYS A 25 -19.73 -36.97 2.34
C LYS A 25 -19.35 -35.55 1.90
N LEU A 26 -18.80 -35.48 0.69
CA LEU A 26 -18.57 -34.25 -0.08
C LEU A 26 -19.69 -33.92 -1.09
N ASP A 27 -20.93 -34.33 -0.82
CA ASP A 27 -22.08 -34.03 -1.70
C ASP A 27 -22.98 -32.90 -1.18
N TYR A 28 -22.71 -32.36 0.02
CA TYR A 28 -23.58 -31.35 0.65
C TYR A 28 -23.15 -29.89 0.43
N ILE A 29 -22.01 -29.63 -0.22
CA ILE A 29 -21.49 -28.28 -0.48
C ILE A 29 -21.51 -27.98 -1.98
N LYS A 30 -22.69 -28.10 -2.60
CA LYS A 30 -22.93 -27.54 -3.94
C LYS A 30 -24.15 -26.63 -3.86
N GLY A 31 -23.86 -25.34 -3.69
CA GLY A 31 -24.84 -24.26 -3.74
C GLY A 31 -25.13 -23.66 -2.36
N PHE A 32 -24.33 -22.68 -1.93
CA PHE A 32 -24.64 -21.93 -0.71
C PHE A 32 -24.92 -20.47 -1.03
N HIS A 33 -26.21 -20.11 -0.94
CA HIS A 33 -26.75 -18.75 -0.83
C HIS A 33 -26.83 -18.28 0.65
N HIS A 34 -26.10 -18.92 1.59
CA HIS A 34 -26.24 -18.65 3.02
C HIS A 34 -25.21 -17.63 3.52
N SER A 35 -25.59 -16.89 4.56
CA SER A 35 -24.71 -15.93 5.24
C SER A 35 -23.59 -16.65 6.02
N PRO A 36 -22.42 -16.02 6.23
CA PRO A 36 -21.33 -16.59 7.03
C PRO A 36 -21.74 -17.00 8.45
N LEU A 37 -22.70 -16.30 9.06
CA LEU A 37 -23.26 -16.66 10.37
C LEU A 37 -24.08 -17.96 10.32
N GLN A 38 -24.81 -18.21 9.23
CA GLN A 38 -25.56 -19.47 9.05
C GLN A 38 -24.61 -20.65 8.84
N LEU A 39 -23.54 -20.47 8.06
CA LEU A 39 -22.51 -21.48 7.89
C LEU A 39 -21.85 -21.90 9.21
N LEU A 40 -21.58 -20.94 10.11
CA LEU A 40 -21.04 -21.26 11.43
C LEU A 40 -22.03 -22.02 12.32
N GLU A 41 -23.32 -21.74 12.20
CA GLU A 41 -24.36 -22.46 12.94
C GLU A 41 -24.52 -23.91 12.44
N ASP A 42 -24.32 -24.15 11.14
CA ASP A 42 -24.26 -25.49 10.57
C ASP A 42 -22.97 -26.22 10.99
N MET A 43 -21.82 -25.52 11.05
CA MET A 43 -20.55 -26.07 11.52
C MET A 43 -20.56 -26.46 13.00
N LYS A 44 -21.35 -25.78 13.86
CA LYS A 44 -21.51 -26.21 15.25
C LYS A 44 -22.13 -27.60 15.36
N GLN A 45 -23.03 -27.96 14.44
CA GLN A 45 -23.70 -29.26 14.42
C GLN A 45 -22.76 -30.40 14.02
N THR A 46 -21.61 -30.07 13.43
CA THR A 46 -20.59 -31.02 12.98
C THR A 46 -19.33 -31.02 13.87
N CYS A 47 -19.32 -30.29 14.99
CA CYS A 47 -18.23 -30.30 15.98
C CYS A 47 -18.39 -31.42 17.02
N TRP A 48 -17.36 -32.26 17.18
CA TRP A 48 -17.38 -33.44 18.06
C TRP A 48 -16.34 -33.35 19.18
N THR A 49 -15.51 -32.31 19.18
CA THR A 49 -14.51 -32.04 20.24
C THR A 49 -14.74 -30.67 20.88
N PRO A 50 -14.36 -30.48 22.15
CA PRO A 50 -14.44 -29.18 22.83
C PRO A 50 -13.66 -28.07 22.11
N GLU A 51 -12.50 -28.39 21.54
CA GLU A 51 -11.64 -27.44 20.83
C GLU A 51 -12.30 -26.94 19.53
N CYS A 52 -13.03 -27.81 18.82
CA CYS A 52 -13.83 -27.43 17.65
C CYS A 52 -14.95 -26.46 18.03
N LEU A 53 -15.67 -26.75 19.12
CA LEU A 53 -16.74 -25.90 19.60
C LEU A 53 -16.23 -24.51 20.05
N GLU A 54 -15.05 -24.47 20.67
CA GLU A 54 -14.39 -23.23 21.06
C GLU A 54 -13.97 -22.41 19.83
N ALA A 55 -13.34 -23.05 18.83
CA ALA A 55 -12.96 -22.41 17.59
C ALA A 55 -14.17 -21.82 16.86
N VAL A 56 -15.23 -22.60 16.61
CA VAL A 56 -16.45 -22.13 15.92
C VAL A 56 -17.13 -20.99 16.71
N SER A 57 -17.07 -21.01 18.04
CA SER A 57 -17.59 -19.92 18.88
C SER A 57 -16.75 -18.65 18.76
N ALA A 58 -15.42 -18.76 18.72
CA ALA A 58 -14.52 -17.63 18.47
C ALA A 58 -14.74 -17.00 17.09
N TRP A 59 -14.93 -17.84 16.06
CA TRP A 59 -15.27 -17.38 14.71
C TRP A 59 -16.64 -16.67 14.66
N LYS A 60 -17.64 -17.18 15.38
CA LYS A 60 -18.94 -16.52 15.50
C LYS A 60 -18.81 -15.15 16.15
N GLN A 61 -17.99 -15.05 17.19
CA GLN A 61 -17.76 -13.78 17.89
C GLN A 61 -16.97 -12.78 17.03
N ALA A 62 -15.99 -13.24 16.25
CA ALA A 62 -15.31 -12.39 15.28
C ALA A 62 -16.27 -11.91 14.16
N LEU A 63 -17.14 -12.81 13.66
CA LEU A 63 -18.13 -12.51 12.62
C LEU A 63 -19.30 -11.64 13.09
N THR A 64 -19.62 -11.61 14.39
CA THR A 64 -20.57 -10.62 14.93
C THR A 64 -19.93 -9.26 15.16
N VAL A 65 -18.62 -9.19 15.36
CA VAL A 65 -17.90 -7.90 15.48
C VAL A 65 -17.68 -7.26 14.11
N LEU A 66 -17.48 -8.04 13.04
CA LEU A 66 -17.25 -7.53 11.68
C LEU A 66 -18.35 -6.56 11.16
N PRO A 67 -19.66 -6.84 11.28
CA PRO A 67 -20.74 -5.89 10.97
C PRO A 67 -20.71 -4.61 11.83
N ASN A 68 -20.13 -4.69 13.04
CA ASN A 68 -20.07 -3.57 13.98
C ASN A 68 -18.85 -2.66 13.74
N VAL A 69 -17.80 -3.11 13.02
CA VAL A 69 -16.63 -2.26 12.73
C VAL A 69 -17.01 -1.12 11.80
N ALA A 70 -17.75 -1.39 10.72
CA ALA A 70 -18.20 -0.35 9.80
C ALA A 70 -19.11 0.68 10.49
N ALA A 71 -20.09 0.19 11.28
CA ALA A 71 -20.96 1.05 12.08
C ALA A 71 -20.17 1.89 13.10
N HIS A 72 -19.17 1.29 13.76
CA HIS A 72 -18.32 1.98 14.72
C HIS A 72 -17.47 3.09 14.06
N ILE A 73 -16.87 2.82 12.90
CA ILE A 73 -16.10 3.83 12.14
C ILE A 73 -16.99 5.00 11.69
N ILE A 74 -18.21 4.72 11.24
CA ILE A 74 -19.16 5.77 10.86
C ILE A 74 -19.53 6.59 12.10
N LEU A 75 -19.91 5.94 13.20
CA LEU A 75 -20.32 6.63 14.42
C LEU A 75 -19.18 7.46 15.04
N SER A 76 -17.92 7.04 14.91
CA SER A 76 -16.77 7.82 15.38
C SER A 76 -16.43 9.01 14.47
N SER A 77 -16.89 8.98 13.21
CA SER A 77 -16.65 10.03 12.22
C SER A 77 -17.74 11.12 12.24
N VAL A 78 -18.95 10.77 12.66
CA VAL A 78 -20.14 11.64 12.63
C VAL A 78 -20.14 12.63 13.81
N ASN A 79 -20.47 13.89 13.51
CA ASN A 79 -20.84 14.91 14.50
C ASN A 79 -22.37 15.04 14.61
N GLN A 80 -22.98 14.31 15.55
CA GLN A 80 -24.43 14.30 15.75
C GLN A 80 -25.02 15.63 16.26
N SER A 81 -24.19 16.58 16.66
CA SER A 81 -24.63 17.90 17.14
C SER A 81 -24.98 18.88 16.01
N VAL A 82 -24.72 18.52 14.76
CA VAL A 82 -24.98 19.36 13.58
C VAL A 82 -26.15 18.81 12.78
N ASP A 83 -27.01 19.70 12.27
CA ASP A 83 -28.11 19.31 11.40
C ASP A 83 -27.57 18.89 10.02
N PRO A 84 -27.75 17.63 9.59
CA PRO A 84 -27.27 17.16 8.28
C PRO A 84 -27.89 17.91 7.10
N CYS A 85 -29.08 18.49 7.26
CA CYS A 85 -29.73 19.29 6.21
C CYS A 85 -29.07 20.66 6.03
N ARG A 86 -28.25 21.11 6.98
CA ARG A 86 -27.57 22.41 6.96
C ARG A 86 -26.11 22.30 6.57
N ASP A 87 -25.40 21.34 7.14
CA ASP A 87 -23.99 21.07 6.83
C ASP A 87 -23.74 19.56 6.94
N PHE A 88 -23.95 18.87 5.81
CA PHE A 88 -23.77 17.43 5.74
C PHE A 88 -22.30 17.02 5.92
N TYR A 89 -21.34 17.88 5.55
CA TYR A 89 -19.92 17.57 5.71
C TYR A 89 -19.53 17.58 7.18
N GLU A 90 -19.86 18.64 7.93
CA GLU A 90 -19.58 18.67 9.36
C GLU A 90 -20.36 17.57 10.11
N PHE A 91 -21.62 17.30 9.75
CA PHE A 91 -22.36 16.19 10.32
C PHE A 91 -21.68 14.84 10.07
N SER A 92 -21.25 14.55 8.84
CA SER A 92 -20.73 13.22 8.49
C SER A 92 -19.25 13.01 8.84
N CYS A 93 -18.45 14.07 8.82
CA CYS A 93 -16.99 14.01 8.96
C CYS A 93 -16.43 14.79 10.17
N GLY A 94 -17.21 15.67 10.79
CA GLY A 94 -16.71 16.57 11.85
C GLY A 94 -16.16 15.84 13.08
N GLY A 95 -16.68 14.65 13.39
CA GLY A 95 -16.11 13.77 14.41
C GLY A 95 -14.72 13.25 14.02
N TRP A 96 -14.56 12.83 12.76
CA TRP A 96 -13.28 12.36 12.23
C TRP A 96 -12.22 13.47 12.24
N VAL A 97 -12.58 14.67 11.76
CA VAL A 97 -11.66 15.83 11.71
C VAL A 97 -11.14 16.19 13.10
N ARG A 98 -12.01 16.18 14.12
CA ARG A 98 -11.59 16.43 15.51
C ARG A 98 -10.62 15.37 16.05
N ASN A 99 -10.80 14.12 15.66
CA ASN A 99 -9.98 13.00 16.11
C ASN A 99 -8.68 12.82 15.29
N ASN A 100 -8.57 13.49 14.14
CA ASN A 100 -7.44 13.36 13.22
C ASN A 100 -6.94 14.76 12.82
N PRO A 101 -6.38 15.53 13.76
CA PRO A 101 -5.84 16.85 13.45
C PRO A 101 -4.64 16.74 12.49
N VAL A 102 -4.49 17.76 11.64
CA VAL A 102 -3.32 17.89 10.76
C VAL A 102 -2.07 18.09 11.63
N LEU A 103 -1.06 17.25 11.45
CA LEU A 103 0.21 17.37 12.16
C LEU A 103 1.06 18.52 11.58
N PRO A 104 1.99 19.13 12.34
CA PRO A 104 2.84 20.21 11.82
C PRO A 104 3.71 19.81 10.61
N THR A 105 3.94 18.51 10.42
CA THR A 105 4.70 17.93 9.31
C THR A 105 3.85 17.70 8.07
N GLU A 106 2.54 17.90 8.14
CA GLU A 106 1.59 17.55 7.09
C GLU A 106 0.85 18.81 6.59
N PRO A 107 0.67 19.00 5.27
CA PRO A 107 -0.11 20.12 4.75
C PRO A 107 -1.63 19.93 4.89
N HIS A 108 -2.09 18.68 4.96
CA HIS A 108 -3.49 18.30 5.13
C HIS A 108 -3.59 16.88 5.69
N ARG A 109 -4.78 16.50 6.16
CA ARG A 109 -5.07 15.15 6.63
C ARG A 109 -6.52 14.76 6.31
N ASN A 110 -6.70 13.65 5.63
CA ASN A 110 -7.99 13.07 5.25
C ASN A 110 -7.97 11.53 5.41
N GLN A 111 -9.10 10.86 5.12
CA GLN A 111 -9.20 9.41 5.28
C GLN A 111 -8.30 8.62 4.33
N PHE A 112 -8.02 9.13 3.12
CA PHE A 112 -7.08 8.50 2.20
C PHE A 112 -5.66 8.56 2.77
N ASP A 113 -5.26 9.69 3.36
CA ASP A 113 -3.94 9.82 3.99
C ASP A 113 -3.77 8.80 5.12
N ALA A 114 -4.80 8.61 5.97
CA ALA A 114 -4.76 7.61 7.04
C ALA A 114 -4.66 6.16 6.52
N VAL A 115 -5.28 5.87 5.37
CA VAL A 115 -5.16 4.55 4.73
C VAL A 115 -3.77 4.38 4.10
N THR A 116 -3.25 5.41 3.43
CA THR A 116 -1.91 5.43 2.85
C THR A 116 -0.84 5.27 3.93
N GLU A 117 -0.94 5.97 5.06
CA GLU A 117 -0.01 5.82 6.19
C GLU A 117 0.03 4.37 6.70
N LYS A 118 -1.14 3.73 6.81
CA LYS A 118 -1.21 2.32 7.19
C LYS A 118 -0.60 1.40 6.12
N LEU A 119 -0.83 1.68 4.84
CA LEU A 119 -0.22 0.95 3.74
C LEU A 119 1.30 1.09 3.76
N ASP A 120 1.82 2.30 3.93
CA ASP A 120 3.24 2.60 3.98
C ASP A 120 3.92 1.91 5.17
N GLN A 121 3.24 1.82 6.32
CA GLN A 121 3.72 1.03 7.45
C GLN A 121 3.87 -0.45 7.08
N GLN A 122 2.87 -1.04 6.43
CA GLN A 122 2.91 -2.44 6.01
C GLN A 122 3.98 -2.69 4.93
N LEU A 123 4.11 -1.76 3.98
CA LEU A 123 5.17 -1.82 2.96
C LEU A 123 6.56 -1.72 3.60
N ARG A 124 6.74 -0.83 4.57
CA ARG A 124 7.98 -0.72 5.35
C ARG A 124 8.31 -2.05 6.02
N GLU A 125 7.35 -2.66 6.72
CA GLU A 125 7.55 -3.96 7.40
C GLU A 125 8.07 -5.03 6.41
N ILE A 126 7.49 -5.10 5.20
CA ILE A 126 7.88 -6.06 4.16
C ILE A 126 9.26 -5.73 3.56
N LEU A 127 9.57 -4.45 3.35
CA LEU A 127 10.80 -3.99 2.71
C LEU A 127 12.02 -4.02 3.66
N GLU A 128 11.78 -3.98 4.97
CA GLU A 128 12.81 -4.10 6.02
C GLU A 128 13.25 -5.55 6.27
N GLU A 129 12.53 -6.54 5.76
CA GLU A 129 12.91 -7.95 5.86
C GLU A 129 14.26 -8.24 5.19
N GLU A 130 14.91 -9.33 5.62
CA GLU A 130 16.10 -9.82 4.95
C GLU A 130 15.78 -10.41 3.57
N GLU A 131 16.77 -10.35 2.68
CA GLU A 131 16.66 -11.00 1.38
C GLU A 131 16.53 -12.51 1.57
N ASP A 132 15.54 -13.12 0.92
CA ASP A 132 15.32 -14.57 0.94
C ASP A 132 15.74 -15.16 -0.42
N PRO A 133 16.73 -16.08 -0.46
CA PRO A 133 17.14 -16.73 -1.71
C PRO A 133 16.02 -17.49 -2.43
N ASN A 134 14.92 -17.81 -1.76
CA ASN A 134 13.76 -18.50 -2.32
C ASN A 134 12.69 -17.54 -2.85
N GLU A 135 12.83 -16.24 -2.60
CA GLU A 135 11.89 -15.21 -3.05
C GLU A 135 12.19 -14.77 -4.50
N LEU A 136 11.19 -14.19 -5.16
CA LEU A 136 11.35 -13.64 -6.50
C LEU A 136 12.36 -12.49 -6.50
N GLU A 137 13.22 -12.46 -7.53
CA GLU A 137 14.27 -11.43 -7.68
C GLU A 137 13.74 -9.99 -7.57
N PRO A 138 12.60 -9.61 -8.18
CA PRO A 138 12.07 -8.25 -8.04
C PRO A 138 11.73 -7.85 -6.60
N VAL A 139 11.35 -8.80 -5.75
CA VAL A 139 11.03 -8.54 -4.34
C VAL A 139 12.31 -8.26 -3.56
N ASN A 140 13.35 -9.08 -3.76
CA ASN A 140 14.65 -8.84 -3.14
C ASN A 140 15.30 -7.55 -3.66
N ALA A 141 15.16 -7.24 -4.95
CA ALA A 141 15.61 -5.98 -5.53
C ALA A 141 14.92 -4.77 -4.87
N ALA A 142 13.60 -4.85 -4.60
CA ALA A 142 12.86 -3.81 -3.89
C ALA A 142 13.35 -3.64 -2.44
N ARG A 143 13.60 -4.73 -1.71
CA ARG A 143 14.19 -4.70 -0.36
C ARG A 143 15.57 -4.05 -0.35
N LEU A 144 16.45 -4.44 -1.28
CA LEU A 144 17.79 -3.86 -1.43
C LEU A 144 17.73 -2.36 -1.76
N MET A 145 16.84 -1.97 -2.67
CA MET A 145 16.63 -0.56 -3.02
C MET A 145 16.17 0.24 -1.81
N TYR A 146 15.24 -0.30 -1.02
CA TYR A 146 14.77 0.33 0.22
C TYR A 146 15.91 0.50 1.23
N LYS A 147 16.65 -0.56 1.53
CA LYS A 147 17.80 -0.52 2.46
C LYS A 147 18.85 0.49 2.04
N THR A 148 19.17 0.55 0.74
CA THR A 148 20.12 1.53 0.19
C THR A 148 19.63 2.96 0.35
N CYS A 149 18.33 3.21 0.12
CA CYS A 149 17.72 4.53 0.29
C CYS A 149 17.71 4.98 1.76
N MET A 150 17.54 4.05 2.71
CA MET A 150 17.46 4.35 4.14
C MET A 150 18.83 4.51 4.81
N ASP A 151 19.94 4.14 4.15
CA ASP A 151 21.30 4.31 4.66
C ASP A 151 21.78 5.76 4.57
N THR A 152 21.23 6.60 5.46
CA THR A 152 21.59 8.02 5.56
C THR A 152 23.06 8.25 5.92
N VAL A 153 23.71 7.33 6.63
CA VAL A 153 25.13 7.46 6.97
C VAL A 153 25.98 7.42 5.71
N LYS A 154 25.70 6.45 4.83
CA LYS A 154 26.40 6.34 3.55
C LYS A 154 26.09 7.52 2.62
N ILE A 155 24.83 7.98 2.59
CA ILE A 155 24.43 9.15 1.79
C ILE A 155 25.23 10.41 2.22
N GLU A 156 25.35 10.65 3.53
CA GLU A 156 26.10 11.80 4.05
C GLU A 156 27.62 11.64 3.84
N ASP A 157 28.16 10.42 3.91
CA ASP A 157 29.58 10.12 3.62
C ASP A 157 29.94 10.37 2.16
N GLU A 158 29.09 9.96 1.21
CA GLU A 158 29.28 10.20 -0.23
C GLU A 158 29.07 11.67 -0.62
N GLY A 159 28.22 12.38 0.14
CA GLY A 159 27.93 13.80 -0.06
C GLY A 159 27.44 14.11 -1.49
N LEU A 160 27.94 15.20 -2.07
CA LEU A 160 27.52 15.66 -3.41
C LEU A 160 28.29 15.00 -4.56
N SER A 161 29.29 14.17 -4.28
CA SER A 161 30.16 13.62 -5.32
C SER A 161 29.41 12.85 -6.42
N PRO A 162 28.42 11.98 -6.11
CA PRO A 162 27.64 11.29 -7.14
C PRO A 162 26.86 12.27 -8.03
N LEU A 163 26.29 13.32 -7.44
CA LEU A 163 25.52 14.33 -8.18
C LEU A 163 26.43 15.18 -9.08
N VAL A 164 27.59 15.60 -8.60
CA VAL A 164 28.56 16.37 -9.41
C VAL A 164 29.05 15.54 -10.60
N ALA A 165 29.40 14.27 -10.38
CA ALA A 165 29.81 13.38 -11.46
C ALA A 165 28.69 13.17 -12.50
N LEU A 166 27.44 13.05 -12.05
CA LEU A 166 26.29 12.97 -12.93
C LEU A 166 26.14 14.26 -13.75
N ILE A 167 26.19 15.44 -13.11
CA ILE A 167 26.07 16.74 -13.81
C ILE A 167 27.18 16.89 -14.86
N ASP A 168 28.42 16.52 -14.53
CA ASP A 168 29.56 16.56 -15.45
C ASP A 168 29.33 15.69 -16.70
N GLN A 169 28.73 14.51 -16.51
CA GLN A 169 28.40 13.60 -17.61
C GLN A 169 27.43 14.22 -18.63
N TYR A 170 26.55 15.13 -18.19
CA TYR A 170 25.52 15.75 -19.04
C TYR A 170 25.84 17.20 -19.43
N GLY A 171 27.11 17.59 -19.41
CA GLY A 171 27.57 18.89 -19.93
C GLY A 171 27.76 19.97 -18.88
N GLY A 172 27.75 19.61 -17.59
CA GLY A 172 28.11 20.49 -16.49
C GLY A 172 27.02 21.51 -16.12
N TRP A 173 27.29 22.31 -15.10
CA TRP A 173 26.40 23.35 -14.61
C TRP A 173 27.11 24.71 -14.57
N PRO A 174 26.81 25.64 -15.49
CA PRO A 174 27.51 26.92 -15.61
C PRO A 174 27.49 27.80 -14.35
N MET A 175 26.47 27.67 -13.50
CA MET A 175 26.37 28.47 -12.26
C MET A 175 27.26 27.95 -11.14
N ALA A 176 27.69 26.69 -11.19
CA ALA A 176 28.43 26.02 -10.14
C ALA A 176 29.88 25.68 -10.53
N GLN A 177 30.24 25.85 -11.80
CA GLN A 177 31.51 25.37 -12.36
C GLN A 177 32.20 26.44 -13.20
N ASP A 178 33.26 27.04 -12.65
CA ASP A 178 34.06 28.06 -13.36
C ASP A 178 34.74 27.53 -14.63
N SER A 179 35.00 26.21 -14.69
CA SER A 179 35.60 25.55 -15.85
C SER A 179 34.63 25.28 -16.99
N TRP A 180 33.34 25.59 -16.81
CA TRP A 180 32.32 25.36 -17.82
C TRP A 180 32.51 26.29 -19.03
N LYS A 181 32.26 25.77 -20.23
CA LYS A 181 32.47 26.50 -21.49
C LYS A 181 31.29 26.32 -22.42
N GLU A 182 30.67 27.44 -22.79
CA GLU A 182 29.49 27.48 -23.67
C GLU A 182 29.76 26.80 -25.01
N GLU A 183 30.98 26.93 -25.54
CA GLU A 183 31.35 26.38 -26.84
C GLU A 183 31.28 24.85 -26.90
N ARG A 184 31.30 24.18 -25.75
CA ARG A 184 31.22 22.72 -25.63
C ARG A 184 29.81 22.23 -25.32
N PHE A 185 28.86 23.14 -25.11
CA PHE A 185 27.52 22.81 -24.66
C PHE A 185 26.55 22.74 -25.84
N HIS A 186 26.13 21.53 -26.18
CA HIS A 186 25.11 21.28 -27.20
C HIS A 186 23.80 20.91 -26.52
N TRP A 187 22.98 21.93 -26.23
CA TRP A 187 21.77 21.77 -25.42
C TRP A 187 20.80 20.71 -25.98
N GLN A 188 20.69 20.57 -27.31
CA GLN A 188 19.81 19.56 -27.92
C GLN A 188 20.27 18.13 -27.57
N SER A 189 21.57 17.87 -27.64
CA SER A 189 22.15 16.57 -27.28
C SER A 189 21.99 16.30 -25.79
N VAL A 190 22.25 17.30 -24.95
CA VAL A 190 22.09 17.18 -23.49
C VAL A 190 20.65 16.88 -23.14
N VAL A 191 19.68 17.67 -23.64
CA VAL A 191 18.25 17.43 -23.38
C VAL A 191 17.81 16.07 -23.90
N ALA A 192 18.24 15.67 -25.09
CA ALA A 192 17.91 14.34 -25.61
C ALA A 192 18.49 13.20 -24.74
N SER A 193 19.72 13.35 -24.25
CA SER A 193 20.35 12.37 -23.35
C SER A 193 19.70 12.34 -21.96
N LEU A 194 19.33 13.50 -21.40
CA LEU A 194 18.61 13.60 -20.13
C LEU A 194 17.23 12.95 -20.24
N THR A 195 16.48 13.22 -21.31
CA THR A 195 15.17 12.58 -21.55
C THR A 195 15.34 11.07 -21.72
N ARG A 196 16.31 10.62 -22.52
CA ARG A 196 16.49 9.18 -22.83
C ARG A 196 16.98 8.37 -21.62
N HIS A 197 17.94 8.90 -20.87
CA HIS A 197 18.62 8.13 -19.82
C HIS A 197 18.01 8.34 -18.44
N LEU A 198 17.46 9.53 -18.16
CA LEU A 198 16.96 9.91 -16.83
C LEU A 198 15.45 10.21 -16.83
N GLY A 199 14.78 10.24 -18.00
CA GLY A 199 13.37 10.61 -18.09
C GLY A 199 13.08 12.09 -17.80
N LEU A 200 14.11 12.93 -17.75
CA LEU A 200 13.97 14.36 -17.44
C LEU A 200 13.68 15.17 -18.71
N THR A 201 12.61 15.96 -18.69
CA THR A 201 12.12 16.75 -19.85
C THR A 201 12.17 18.26 -19.57
N PRO A 202 13.36 18.87 -19.45
CA PRO A 202 13.53 20.23 -18.92
C PRO A 202 13.01 21.36 -19.82
N VAL A 203 12.79 21.11 -21.12
CA VAL A 203 12.35 22.15 -22.08
C VAL A 203 10.90 21.93 -22.50
N PHE A 204 10.60 20.76 -23.04
CA PHE A 204 9.24 20.34 -23.37
C PHE A 204 9.08 18.88 -22.98
N SER A 205 7.88 18.56 -22.50
CA SER A 205 7.44 17.20 -22.25
C SER A 205 7.46 16.38 -23.53
N VAL A 206 8.07 15.20 -23.47
CA VAL A 206 8.05 14.21 -24.56
C VAL A 206 7.65 12.89 -23.94
N TYR A 207 6.54 12.33 -24.39
CA TYR A 207 6.07 11.02 -23.95
C TYR A 207 5.71 10.14 -25.14
N VAL A 208 5.78 8.84 -24.92
CA VAL A 208 5.19 7.87 -25.84
C VAL A 208 3.89 7.40 -25.21
N TYR A 209 2.78 7.72 -25.84
CA TYR A 209 1.45 7.40 -25.33
C TYR A 209 0.57 6.80 -26.42
N PHE A 210 -0.60 6.28 -26.05
CA PHE A 210 -1.57 5.78 -27.02
C PHE A 210 -1.99 6.88 -27.98
N ASP A 211 -2.01 6.58 -29.27
CA ASP A 211 -2.55 7.48 -30.28
C ASP A 211 -4.06 7.65 -30.01
N ARG A 212 -4.49 8.91 -29.90
CA ARG A 212 -5.88 9.28 -29.63
C ARG A 212 -6.83 8.90 -30.77
N ILE A 213 -6.32 8.76 -31.99
CA ILE A 213 -7.06 8.37 -33.18
C ILE A 213 -7.06 6.84 -33.32
N ASN A 214 -5.93 6.18 -33.01
CA ASN A 214 -5.79 4.73 -33.07
C ASN A 214 -5.13 4.18 -31.80
N THR A 215 -5.94 3.78 -30.82
CA THR A 215 -5.47 3.27 -29.52
C THR A 215 -4.71 1.93 -29.60
N SER A 216 -4.68 1.27 -30.77
CA SER A 216 -3.84 0.08 -31.00
C SER A 216 -2.37 0.44 -31.30
N THR A 217 -2.06 1.73 -31.46
CA THR A 217 -0.72 2.24 -31.73
C THR A 217 -0.30 3.30 -30.72
N THR A 218 1.01 3.53 -30.62
CA THR A 218 1.57 4.62 -29.81
C THR A 218 2.05 5.77 -30.70
N ALA A 219 2.03 6.98 -30.15
CA ALA A 219 2.53 8.19 -30.78
C ALA A 219 3.39 8.98 -29.79
N ILE A 220 4.27 9.82 -30.33
CA ILE A 220 5.04 10.79 -29.54
C ILE A 220 4.13 12.00 -29.29
N THR A 221 4.00 12.41 -28.03
CA THR A 221 3.16 13.54 -27.60
C THR A 221 3.96 14.55 -26.81
#